data_AF-A0A815J2H4-F1
#
_entry.id   AF-A0A815J2H4-F1
#
_cell.length_a   1.000
_cell.length_b   1.000
_cell.length_c   1.000
_cell.angle_alpha   90.00
_cell.angle_beta   90.00
_cell.angle_gamma   90.00
#
_symmetry.space_group_name_H-M   'P 1'
#
loop_
_entity.id
_entity.type
_entity.pdbx_description
1 polymer ?
#
loop_
_entity_poly.entity_id
_entity_poly.type
_entity_poly.pdbx_seq_one_letter_code
_entity_poly.pdbx_strand_id
1 'polypeptide(L)'
;MIKQIHEQLINLTDDQSLEDFISLYSKYSSLLKSHQHTELLFRSCRLGLLSFLEYILNSKLIDINCPHPSTGYPLLFLSIQPQKHDIIKYIIQQTNANINWSCQNNGITCLNEAIRQSDYSTVILLLEHGYAINQSHLFGTIIECFRQDNKVS
;
A
#
# COMPACT_ATOMS: atom_id res chain seq x y z
N MET A 1 21.65 -18.37 9.89
CA MET A 1 22.10 -17.43 8.84
C MET A 1 20.92 -16.68 8.19
N ILE A 2 20.03 -17.33 7.43
CA ILE A 2 18.92 -16.63 6.74
C ILE A 2 17.98 -15.88 7.71
N LYS A 3 17.60 -16.50 8.83
CA LYS A 3 16.76 -15.85 9.87
C LYS A 3 17.39 -14.56 10.41
N GLN A 4 18.70 -14.58 10.60
CA GLN A 4 19.47 -13.45 11.14
C GLN A 4 19.55 -12.28 10.12
N ILE A 5 19.69 -12.58 8.83
CA ILE A 5 19.70 -11.56 7.76
C ILE A 5 18.33 -10.88 7.67
N HIS A 6 17.25 -11.67 7.71
CA HIS A 6 15.90 -11.12 7.68
C HIS A 6 15.60 -10.24 8.90
N GLU A 7 16.02 -10.67 10.09
CA GLU A 7 15.92 -9.85 11.31
C GLU A 7 16.71 -8.53 11.18
N GLN A 8 17.90 -8.55 10.57
CA GLN A 8 18.66 -7.33 10.29
C GLN A 8 17.87 -6.39 9.37
N LEU A 9 17.33 -6.89 8.25
CA LEU A 9 16.53 -6.09 7.32
C LEU A 9 15.28 -5.47 7.99
N ILE A 10 14.63 -6.22 8.90
CA ILE A 10 13.46 -5.73 9.65
C ILE A 10 13.82 -4.61 10.62
N ASN A 11 15.02 -4.61 11.17
CA ASN A 11 15.48 -3.63 12.14
C ASN A 11 15.91 -2.29 11.51
N LEU A 12 16.02 -2.22 10.18
CA LEU A 12 16.25 -0.98 9.44
C LEU A 12 14.92 -0.25 9.28
N THR A 13 14.69 0.76 10.13
CA THR A 13 13.37 1.38 10.33
C THR A 13 13.26 2.83 9.89
N ASP A 14 14.34 3.41 9.38
CA ASP A 14 14.42 4.82 8.98
C ASP A 14 15.10 4.99 7.62
N ASP A 15 14.92 6.16 7.00
CA ASP A 15 15.50 6.45 5.69
C ASP A 15 17.04 6.56 5.72
N GLN A 16 17.65 6.83 6.87
CA GLN A 16 19.12 6.86 6.99
C GLN A 16 19.71 5.47 6.76
N SER A 17 18.95 4.43 7.11
CA SER A 17 19.32 3.03 6.91
C SER A 17 19.04 2.49 5.50
N LEU A 18 18.63 3.34 4.54
CA LEU A 18 18.29 2.92 3.17
C LEU A 18 19.48 2.27 2.44
N GLU A 19 20.68 2.84 2.54
CA GLU A 19 21.87 2.31 1.87
C GLU A 19 22.23 0.92 2.40
N ASP A 20 22.19 0.75 3.73
CA ASP A 20 22.40 -0.54 4.40
C ASP A 20 21.34 -1.56 3.98
N PHE A 21 20.08 -1.13 3.88
CA PHE A 21 18.99 -1.97 3.41
C PHE A 21 19.23 -2.45 1.99
N ILE A 22 19.55 -1.53 1.06
CA ILE A 22 19.83 -1.85 -0.34
C ILE A 22 21.01 -2.81 -0.46
N SER A 23 22.08 -2.57 0.29
CA SER A 23 23.29 -3.41 0.32
C SER A 23 22.97 -4.83 0.81
N LEU A 24 22.27 -4.96 1.93
CA LEU A 24 21.88 -6.27 2.48
C LEU A 24 20.86 -6.98 1.58
N TYR A 25 19.82 -6.28 1.13
CA TYR A 25 18.75 -6.86 0.33
C TYR A 25 19.27 -7.32 -1.03
N SER A 26 20.06 -6.50 -1.75
CA SER A 26 20.63 -6.91 -3.04
C SER A 26 21.48 -8.18 -2.91
N LYS A 27 22.31 -8.26 -1.86
CA LYS A 27 23.22 -9.39 -1.64
C LYS A 27 22.53 -10.68 -1.23
N TYR A 28 21.44 -10.59 -0.47
CA TYR A 28 20.82 -11.75 0.16
C TYR A 28 19.38 -12.03 -0.27
N SER A 29 18.83 -11.25 -1.20
CA SER A 29 17.46 -11.42 -1.73
C SER A 29 17.18 -12.83 -2.24
N SER A 30 18.14 -13.48 -2.91
CA SER A 30 18.01 -14.85 -3.42
C SER A 30 17.88 -15.92 -2.32
N LEU A 31 18.27 -15.60 -1.08
CA LEU A 31 18.16 -16.49 0.07
C LEU A 31 16.85 -16.28 0.86
N LEU A 32 16.14 -15.19 0.60
CA LEU A 32 14.88 -14.89 1.27
C LEU A 32 13.75 -15.71 0.66
N LYS A 33 12.80 -16.09 1.52
CA LYS A 33 11.56 -16.75 1.12
C LYS A 33 10.54 -15.70 0.69
N SER A 34 9.57 -16.09 -0.15
CA SER A 34 8.50 -15.20 -0.62
C SER A 34 7.84 -14.40 0.53
N HIS A 35 7.44 -15.05 1.63
CA HIS A 35 6.82 -14.36 2.76
C HIS A 35 7.72 -13.32 3.43
N GLN A 36 9.04 -13.45 3.34
CA GLN A 36 9.99 -12.49 3.91
C GLN A 36 10.06 -11.22 3.06
N HIS A 37 10.05 -11.36 1.72
CA HIS A 37 9.88 -10.19 0.84
C HIS A 37 8.56 -9.48 1.12
N THR A 38 7.49 -10.25 1.31
CA THR A 38 6.18 -9.73 1.66
C THR A 38 6.21 -8.98 2.99
N GLU A 39 6.77 -9.57 4.03
CA GLU A 39 6.90 -8.92 5.34
C GLU A 39 7.67 -7.60 5.26
N LEU A 40 8.80 -7.57 4.54
CA LEU A 40 9.57 -6.34 4.32
C LEU A 40 8.74 -5.27 3.58
N LEU A 41 8.04 -5.64 2.51
CA LEU A 41 7.20 -4.72 1.73
C LEU A 41 6.11 -4.07 2.59
N PHE A 42 5.36 -4.88 3.34
CA PHE A 42 4.29 -4.39 4.20
C PHE A 42 4.83 -3.59 5.39
N ARG A 43 6.00 -3.96 5.92
CA ARG A 43 6.67 -3.20 6.98
C ARG A 43 7.11 -1.83 6.49
N SER A 44 7.71 -1.72 5.30
CA SER A 44 8.08 -0.44 4.68
C SER A 44 6.85 0.46 4.51
N CYS A 45 5.73 -0.10 4.02
CA CYS A 45 4.46 0.63 3.94
C CYS A 45 3.99 1.15 5.31
N ARG A 46 3.97 0.28 6.33
CA ARG A 46 3.53 0.64 7.70
C ARG A 46 4.41 1.72 8.31
N LEU A 47 5.73 1.67 8.08
CA LEU A 47 6.68 2.65 8.60
C LEU A 47 6.70 3.96 7.79
N GLY A 48 6.18 3.96 6.56
CA GLY A 48 6.19 5.16 5.70
C GLY A 48 7.46 5.29 4.85
N LEU A 49 8.25 4.23 4.75
CA LEU A 49 9.53 4.21 4.07
C LEU A 49 9.31 3.99 2.56
N LEU A 50 8.94 5.06 1.85
CA LEU A 50 8.66 5.00 0.41
C LEU A 50 9.86 4.43 -0.36
N SER A 51 11.07 4.94 -0.12
CA SER A 51 12.29 4.51 -0.83
C SER A 51 12.57 3.00 -0.70
N PHE A 52 12.27 2.41 0.47
CA PHE A 52 12.40 0.97 0.68
C PHE A 52 11.35 0.20 -0.14
N LEU A 53 10.11 0.67 -0.10
CA LEU A 53 9.00 0.09 -0.85
C LEU A 53 9.27 0.12 -2.35
N GLU A 54 9.74 1.25 -2.89
CA GLU A 54 10.15 1.40 -4.28
C GLU A 54 11.25 0.39 -4.65
N TYR A 55 12.29 0.28 -3.83
CA TYR A 55 13.40 -0.63 -4.09
C TYR A 55 12.95 -2.10 -4.10
N ILE A 56 12.13 -2.51 -3.13
CA ILE A 56 11.59 -3.87 -3.04
C ILE A 56 10.74 -4.19 -4.28
N LEU A 57 9.86 -3.28 -4.71
CA LEU A 57 8.99 -3.52 -5.86
C LEU A 57 9.77 -3.53 -7.18
N ASN A 58 10.77 -2.66 -7.32
CA ASN A 58 11.66 -2.62 -8.48
C ASN A 58 12.51 -3.90 -8.64
N SER A 59 12.72 -4.66 -7.55
CA SER A 59 13.40 -5.97 -7.63
C SER A 59 12.60 -7.02 -8.41
N LYS A 60 11.29 -6.82 -8.61
CA LYS A 60 10.36 -7.76 -9.27
C LYS A 60 10.30 -9.16 -8.62
N LEU A 61 10.78 -9.30 -7.39
CA LEU A 61 10.72 -10.55 -6.63
C LEU A 61 9.37 -10.78 -5.94
N ILE A 62 8.52 -9.76 -5.93
CA ILE A 62 7.23 -9.76 -5.25
C ILE A 62 6.15 -9.17 -6.15
N ASP A 63 4.96 -9.76 -6.11
CA ASP A 63 3.76 -9.19 -6.71
C ASP A 63 3.16 -8.15 -5.75
N ILE A 64 2.92 -6.94 -6.25
CA ILE A 64 2.26 -5.86 -5.51
C ILE A 64 0.88 -6.25 -4.97
N ASN A 65 0.21 -7.18 -5.66
CA ASN A 65 -1.11 -7.68 -5.29
C ASN A 65 -1.06 -8.85 -4.30
N CYS A 66 0.12 -9.24 -3.82
CA CYS A 66 0.23 -10.33 -2.85
C CYS A 66 -0.55 -9.97 -1.56
N PRO A 67 -1.31 -10.93 -1.01
CA PRO A 67 -2.03 -10.69 0.23
C PRO A 67 -1.06 -10.68 1.42
N HIS A 68 -1.31 -9.80 2.38
CA HIS A 68 -0.58 -9.81 3.64
C HIS A 68 -0.79 -11.16 4.36
N PRO A 69 0.27 -11.84 4.85
CA PRO A 69 0.18 -13.20 5.36
C PRO A 69 -0.83 -13.41 6.51
N SER A 70 -1.03 -12.38 7.34
CA SER A 70 -1.93 -12.48 8.51
C SER A 70 -3.34 -11.95 8.27
N THR A 71 -3.50 -10.99 7.34
CA THR A 71 -4.80 -10.29 7.17
C THR A 71 -5.48 -10.63 5.86
N GLY A 72 -4.74 -11.17 4.87
CA GLY A 72 -5.26 -11.48 3.54
C GLY A 72 -5.43 -10.25 2.64
N TYR A 73 -5.13 -9.05 3.12
CA TYR A 73 -5.36 -7.80 2.38
C TYR A 73 -4.15 -7.38 1.54
N PRO A 74 -4.34 -6.82 0.34
CA PRO A 74 -3.25 -6.34 -0.51
C PRO A 74 -2.61 -5.07 0.06
N LEU A 75 -1.42 -4.72 -0.46
CA LEU A 75 -0.66 -3.54 -0.01
C LEU A 75 -1.47 -2.24 -0.14
N LEU A 76 -2.16 -2.05 -1.27
CA LEU A 76 -2.97 -0.86 -1.50
C LEU A 76 -4.02 -0.69 -0.38
N PHE A 77 -4.77 -1.74 -0.05
CA PHE A 77 -5.80 -1.67 0.99
C PHE A 77 -5.22 -1.30 2.36
N LEU A 78 -4.10 -1.93 2.74
CA LEU A 78 -3.45 -1.65 4.04
C LEU A 78 -2.75 -0.28 4.08
N SER A 79 -2.44 0.32 2.93
CA SER A 79 -1.85 1.65 2.85
C SER A 79 -2.84 2.79 3.11
N ILE A 80 -4.16 2.54 3.04
CA ILE A 80 -5.22 3.54 3.26
C ILE A 80 -5.36 3.84 4.75
N GLN A 81 -4.39 4.58 5.26
CA GLN A 81 -4.25 5.01 6.64
C GLN A 81 -3.69 6.44 6.66
N PRO A 82 -3.88 7.18 7.76
CA PRO A 82 -3.33 8.53 7.88
C PRO A 82 -1.83 8.59 7.57
N GLN A 83 -1.39 9.67 6.93
CA GLN A 83 0.03 9.97 6.64
C GLN A 83 0.71 9.01 5.65
N LYS A 84 -0.05 8.26 4.84
CA LYS A 84 0.48 7.36 3.79
C LYS A 84 0.26 7.84 2.36
N HIS A 85 -0.10 9.11 2.18
CA HIS A 85 -0.46 9.67 0.89
C HIS A 85 0.59 9.43 -0.21
N ASP A 86 1.88 9.59 0.09
CA ASP A 86 2.94 9.40 -0.92
C ASP A 86 3.08 7.94 -1.34
N ILE A 87 2.91 7.01 -0.40
CA ILE A 87 2.90 5.57 -0.69
C ILE A 87 1.66 5.20 -1.51
N ILE A 88 0.48 5.71 -1.14
CA ILE A 88 -0.77 5.45 -1.88
C ILE A 88 -0.63 5.97 -3.32
N LYS A 89 -0.12 7.20 -3.50
CA LYS A 89 0.17 7.78 -4.82
C LYS A 89 1.13 6.91 -5.62
N TYR A 90 2.24 6.49 -5.01
CA TYR A 90 3.19 5.62 -5.68
C TYR A 90 2.54 4.30 -6.11
N ILE A 91 1.83 3.61 -5.22
CA ILE A 91 1.18 2.33 -5.51
C ILE A 91 0.18 2.49 -6.67
N ILE A 92 -0.68 3.52 -6.66
CA ILE A 92 -1.70 3.70 -7.70
C ILE A 92 -1.11 4.15 -9.04
N GLN A 93 -0.13 5.07 -9.01
CA GLN A 93 0.36 5.73 -10.23
C GLN A 93 1.55 5.01 -10.87
N GLN A 94 2.36 4.30 -10.08
CA GLN A 94 3.66 3.76 -10.51
C GLN A 94 3.70 2.23 -10.49
N THR A 95 2.62 1.57 -10.09
CA THR A 95 2.56 0.10 -10.03
C THR A 95 1.28 -0.45 -10.65
N ASN A 96 1.25 -1.77 -10.90
CA ASN A 96 0.06 -2.46 -11.41
C ASN A 96 -0.83 -2.99 -10.26
N ALA A 97 -0.98 -2.21 -9.20
CA ALA A 97 -1.83 -2.59 -8.08
C ALA A 97 -3.30 -2.70 -8.52
N ASN A 98 -4.02 -3.71 -8.02
CA ASN A 98 -5.43 -3.89 -8.27
C ASN A 98 -6.25 -2.89 -7.45
N ILE A 99 -6.54 -1.75 -8.07
CA ILE A 99 -7.37 -0.67 -7.53
C ILE A 99 -8.79 -1.14 -7.22
N ASN A 100 -9.31 -2.11 -7.95
CA ASN A 100 -10.66 -2.66 -7.82
C ASN A 100 -10.73 -3.87 -6.88
N TRP A 101 -9.71 -4.09 -6.06
CA TRP A 101 -9.73 -5.18 -5.10
C TRP A 101 -10.90 -5.04 -4.12
N SER A 102 -11.57 -6.16 -3.86
CA SER A 102 -12.70 -6.26 -2.94
C SER A 102 -12.53 -7.47 -2.04
N CYS A 103 -12.81 -7.29 -0.75
CA CYS A 103 -12.78 -8.36 0.23
C CYS A 103 -13.88 -9.39 -0.06
N GLN A 104 -13.51 -10.65 -0.19
CA GLN A 104 -14.45 -11.73 -0.54
C GLN A 104 -15.56 -11.91 0.51
N ASN A 105 -15.30 -11.60 1.78
CA ASN A 105 -16.23 -11.89 2.87
C ASN A 105 -17.33 -10.83 3.03
N ASN A 106 -17.06 -9.58 2.69
CA ASN A 106 -17.98 -8.46 2.95
C ASN A 106 -18.04 -7.42 1.82
N GLY A 107 -17.31 -7.63 0.72
CA GLY A 107 -17.30 -6.72 -0.43
C GLY A 107 -16.56 -5.41 -0.21
N ILE A 108 -15.94 -5.17 0.96
CA ILE A 108 -15.25 -3.91 1.26
C ILE A 108 -14.10 -3.69 0.27
N THR A 109 -14.05 -2.51 -0.32
CA THR A 109 -13.04 -2.10 -1.31
C THR A 109 -12.12 -1.01 -0.77
N CYS A 110 -11.04 -0.73 -1.50
CA CYS A 110 -10.16 0.41 -1.24
C CYS A 110 -10.92 1.74 -1.20
N LEU A 111 -11.90 1.93 -2.09
CA LEU A 111 -12.72 3.13 -2.11
C LEU A 111 -13.57 3.26 -0.85
N ASN A 112 -14.21 2.17 -0.40
CA ASN A 112 -15.01 2.19 0.83
C ASN A 112 -14.16 2.57 2.04
N GLU A 113 -12.93 2.05 2.11
CA GLU A 113 -12.00 2.35 3.20
C GLU A 113 -11.54 3.82 3.16
N ALA A 114 -11.23 4.36 1.99
CA ALA A 114 -10.84 5.77 1.85
C ALA A 114 -11.99 6.72 2.27
N ILE A 115 -13.23 6.41 1.89
CA ILE A 115 -14.42 7.18 2.32
C ILE A 115 -14.59 7.08 3.84
N ARG A 116 -14.46 5.89 4.43
CA ARG A 116 -14.60 5.67 5.88
C ARG A 116 -13.59 6.49 6.69
N GLN A 117 -12.40 6.70 6.13
CA GLN A 117 -11.31 7.48 6.73
C GLN A 117 -11.40 8.98 6.39
N SER A 118 -12.39 9.41 5.60
CA SER A 118 -12.49 10.76 5.05
C SER A 118 -11.23 11.20 4.27
N ASP A 119 -10.51 10.25 3.65
CA ASP A 119 -9.35 10.52 2.82
C ASP A 119 -9.77 10.82 1.38
N TYR A 120 -10.24 12.05 1.18
CA TYR A 120 -10.72 12.51 -0.12
C TYR A 120 -9.63 12.54 -1.20
N SER A 121 -8.37 12.72 -0.80
CA SER A 121 -7.24 12.68 -1.73
C SER A 121 -7.11 11.29 -2.34
N THR A 122 -7.18 10.25 -1.52
CA THR A 122 -7.17 8.85 -1.97
C THR A 122 -8.42 8.50 -2.76
N VAL A 123 -9.61 9.01 -2.38
CA VAL A 123 -10.84 8.83 -3.17
C VAL A 123 -10.65 9.37 -4.58
N ILE A 124 -10.22 10.63 -4.74
CA ILE A 124 -9.99 11.24 -6.06
C ILE A 124 -8.97 10.43 -6.85
N LEU A 125 -7.85 10.07 -6.22
CA LEU A 125 -6.77 9.33 -6.86
C LEU A 125 -7.25 7.97 -7.41
N LEU A 126 -8.04 7.22 -6.64
CA LEU A 126 -8.62 5.94 -7.07
C LEU A 126 -9.56 6.14 -8.27
N LEU A 127 -10.42 7.17 -8.23
CA LEU A 127 -11.36 7.48 -9.31
C LEU A 127 -10.66 7.85 -10.62
N GLU A 128 -9.62 8.66 -10.55
CA GLU A 128 -8.84 9.08 -11.72
C GLU A 128 -8.11 7.91 -12.39
N HIS A 129 -7.74 6.87 -11.62
CA HIS A 129 -6.93 5.74 -12.10
C HIS A 129 -7.76 4.49 -12.41
N GLY A 130 -9.02 4.67 -12.84
CA GLY A 130 -9.82 3.59 -13.42
C GLY A 130 -10.47 2.67 -12.39
N TYR A 131 -10.72 3.16 -11.16
CA TYR A 131 -11.60 2.46 -10.25
C TYR A 131 -12.99 2.30 -10.89
N ALA A 132 -13.45 1.06 -11.03
CA ALA A 132 -14.69 0.68 -11.69
C ALA A 132 -15.88 1.00 -10.78
N ILE A 133 -16.51 2.14 -11.04
CA ILE A 133 -17.74 2.54 -10.36
C ILE A 133 -18.93 2.47 -11.29
N ASN A 134 -20.05 2.00 -10.74
CA ASN A 134 -21.35 2.24 -11.33
C ASN A 134 -21.73 3.72 -11.14
N GLN A 135 -22.05 4.44 -12.23
CA GLN A 135 -22.29 5.90 -12.22
C GLN A 135 -23.29 6.36 -11.14
N SER A 136 -24.28 5.54 -10.78
CA SER A 136 -25.25 5.84 -9.72
C SER A 136 -24.63 5.86 -8.31
N HIS A 137 -23.61 5.03 -8.06
CA HIS A 137 -22.87 5.03 -6.80
C HIS A 137 -21.83 6.17 -6.76
N LEU A 138 -21.22 6.52 -7.90
CA LEU A 138 -20.25 7.63 -8.02
C LEU A 138 -20.80 8.94 -7.48
N PHE A 139 -22.00 9.29 -7.93
CA PHE A 139 -22.60 10.58 -7.64
C PHE A 139 -22.96 10.69 -6.15
N GLY A 140 -23.52 9.63 -5.56
CA GLY A 140 -23.79 9.57 -4.11
C GLY A 140 -22.51 9.66 -3.27
N THR A 141 -21.48 8.89 -3.63
CA THR A 141 -20.18 8.91 -2.96
C THR A 141 -19.52 10.28 -2.99
N ILE A 142 -19.44 10.90 -4.18
CA ILE A 142 -18.83 12.22 -4.36
C ILE A 142 -19.63 13.31 -3.62
N ILE A 143 -20.97 13.28 -3.67
CA ILE A 143 -21.83 14.24 -2.97
C ILE A 143 -21.67 14.16 -1.45
N GLU A 144 -21.56 12.95 -0.88
CA GLU A 144 -21.32 12.78 0.56
C GLU A 144 -19.95 13.32 0.98
N CYS A 145 -18.91 13.12 0.15
CA CYS A 145 -17.59 13.74 0.37
C CYS A 145 -17.68 15.27 0.42
N PHE A 146 -18.31 15.90 -0.57
CA PHE A 146 -18.45 17.37 -0.63
C PHE A 146 -19.39 17.95 0.45
N ARG A 147 -20.38 17.20 0.96
CA ARG A 147 -21.28 17.67 2.03
C ARG A 147 -20.59 17.77 3.39
N GLN A 148 -19.57 16.96 3.65
CA GLN A 148 -18.89 16.94 4.95
C GLN A 148 -17.83 18.03 5.06
N ASP A 149 -17.14 18.38 3.97
CA ASP A 149 -16.20 19.51 3.93
C ASP A 149 -16.88 20.87 4.18
N ASN A 150 -18.11 21.05 3.71
CA ASN A 150 -18.89 22.29 3.90
C ASN A 150 -19.57 22.42 5.27
N LYS A 151 -19.38 21.47 6.18
CA LYS A 151 -19.86 21.58 7.58
C LYS A 151 -18.77 22.03 8.56
N VAL A 152 -17.54 22.20 8.09
CA VAL A 152 -16.37 22.58 8.92
C VAL A 152 -15.86 24.00 8.61
N SER A 153 -16.58 24.76 7.78
CA SER A 153 -16.31 26.18 7.49
C SER A 153 -17.25 27.13 8.23
#